data_AF-A0A7T3DHN0-F1
#
_entry.id   AF-A0A7T3DHN0-F1
#
_cell.length_a   1.000
_cell.length_b   1.000
_cell.length_c   1.000
_cell.angle_alpha   90.00
_cell.angle_beta   90.00
_cell.angle_gamma   90.00
#
_symmetry.space_group_name_H-M   'P 1'
#
loop_
_entity.id
_entity.type
_entity.pdbx_description
1 polymer ?
#
loop_
_entity_poly.entity_id
_entity_poly.type
_entity_poly.pdbx_seq_one_letter_code
_entity_poly.pdbx_strand_id
1 'polypeptide(L)'
;MSFMPGDIKSGVPKIIEAEWILHSKEYTAWSKSTSREEKYTIENEKIYEQLWAANPHYIQRVDLTPILTPELIAKVQADRENTQLKMIVIFRDDKVEITAEPYKWR
;
A
#
# COMPACT_ATOMS: atom_id res chain seq x y z
N MET A 1 0.55 -3.85 -1.91
CA MET A 1 2.01 -4.09 -1.80
C MET A 1 2.31 -5.45 -2.36
N SER A 2 3.18 -5.51 -3.35
CA SER A 2 3.65 -6.74 -3.99
C SER A 2 5.19 -6.80 -3.98
N PHE A 3 5.74 -7.99 -4.15
CA PHE A 3 7.18 -8.25 -4.26
C PHE A 3 7.45 -9.02 -5.55
N MET A 4 8.46 -8.60 -6.31
CA MET A 4 8.98 -9.31 -7.48
C MET A 4 10.17 -10.21 -7.10
N PRO A 5 10.51 -11.21 -7.94
CA PRO A 5 11.74 -11.99 -7.76
C PRO A 5 12.96 -11.06 -7.67
N GLY A 6 13.71 -11.15 -6.57
CA GLY A 6 14.87 -10.30 -6.29
C GLY A 6 14.60 -9.12 -5.34
N ASP A 7 13.33 -8.81 -5.06
CA ASP A 7 12.95 -7.75 -4.11
C ASP A 7 13.23 -8.13 -2.65
N ILE A 8 13.55 -9.39 -2.38
CA ILE A 8 13.94 -9.90 -1.06
C ILE A 8 15.37 -10.45 -1.15
N LYS A 9 16.28 -9.93 -0.30
CA LYS A 9 17.64 -10.48 -0.15
C LYS A 9 17.88 -10.85 1.31
N SER A 10 18.26 -12.09 1.57
CA SER A 10 18.51 -12.61 2.92
C SER A 10 17.32 -12.43 3.89
N GLY A 11 16.09 -12.53 3.37
CA GLY A 11 14.86 -12.36 4.16
C GLY A 11 14.49 -10.90 4.48
N VAL A 12 15.23 -9.91 3.96
CA VAL A 12 14.91 -8.49 4.12
C VAL A 12 14.37 -7.93 2.80
N PRO A 13 13.15 -7.35 2.81
CA PRO A 13 12.62 -6.58 1.69
C PRO A 13 13.55 -5.42 1.30
N LYS A 14 13.86 -5.30 0.02
CA LYS A 14 14.68 -4.20 -0.52
C LYS A 14 13.85 -3.24 -1.35
N ILE A 15 12.89 -3.75 -2.10
CA ILE A 15 12.03 -2.95 -2.95
C ILE A 15 10.60 -3.41 -2.68
N ILE A 16 9.69 -2.45 -2.67
CA ILE A 16 8.25 -2.74 -2.70
C ILE A 16 7.58 -1.95 -3.81
N GLU A 17 6.47 -2.47 -4.29
CA GLU A 17 5.54 -1.73 -5.12
C GLU A 17 4.36 -1.25 -4.25
N ALA A 18 4.21 0.07 -4.17
CA ALA A 18 3.07 0.73 -3.56
C ALA A 18 2.08 1.13 -4.65
N GLU A 19 0.85 0.67 -4.55
CA GLU A 19 -0.24 0.99 -5.46
C GLU A 19 -1.35 1.68 -4.67
N TRP A 20 -1.88 2.77 -5.22
CA TRP A 20 -3.02 3.48 -4.67
C TRP A 20 -3.82 4.17 -5.76
N ILE A 21 -5.07 4.49 -5.42
CA ILE A 21 -6.06 5.00 -6.36
C ILE A 21 -6.71 6.20 -5.71
N LEU A 22 -6.84 7.28 -6.47
CA LEU A 22 -7.63 8.43 -6.05
C LEU A 22 -9.02 8.33 -6.66
N HIS A 23 -10.02 8.04 -5.83
CA HIS A 23 -11.40 7.98 -6.31
C HIS A 23 -11.87 9.37 -6.74
N SER A 24 -12.35 9.45 -7.98
CA SER A 24 -13.02 10.63 -8.50
C SER A 24 -14.26 10.98 -7.67
N LYS A 25 -14.72 12.24 -7.78
CA LYS A 25 -15.98 12.67 -7.17
C LYS A 25 -17.16 11.86 -7.71
N GLU A 26 -17.13 11.52 -8.99
CA GLU A 26 -18.16 10.75 -9.69
C GLU A 26 -18.23 9.31 -9.18
N TYR A 27 -17.09 8.61 -9.11
CA TYR A 27 -17.01 7.28 -8.50
C TYR A 27 -17.48 7.31 -7.04
N THR A 28 -17.05 8.31 -6.27
CA THR A 28 -17.43 8.45 -4.86
C THR A 28 -18.93 8.69 -4.71
N ALA A 29 -19.53 9.51 -5.56
CA ALA A 29 -20.97 9.78 -5.53
C ALA A 29 -21.77 8.53 -5.88
N TRP A 30 -21.45 7.87 -6.99
CA TRP A 30 -22.09 6.62 -7.40
C TRP A 30 -21.94 5.53 -6.34
N SER A 31 -20.74 5.33 -5.79
CA SER A 31 -20.50 4.31 -4.77
C SER A 31 -21.28 4.56 -3.47
N LYS A 32 -21.62 5.83 -3.16
CA LYS A 32 -22.45 6.16 -1.99
C LYS A 32 -23.95 6.03 -2.27
N SER A 33 -24.40 6.29 -3.50
CA SER A 33 -25.81 6.23 -3.87
C SER A 33 -26.30 4.84 -4.26
N THR A 34 -25.40 3.95 -4.67
CA THR A 34 -25.73 2.59 -5.13
C THR A 34 -25.57 1.60 -3.98
N SER A 35 -26.59 0.78 -3.72
CA SER A 35 -26.53 -0.24 -2.67
C SER A 35 -25.48 -1.32 -2.99
N ARG A 36 -25.08 -2.11 -1.98
CA ARG A 36 -24.05 -3.15 -2.19
C ARG A 36 -24.54 -4.19 -3.19
N GLU A 37 -25.82 -4.56 -3.13
CA GLU A 37 -26.46 -5.55 -3.99
C GLU A 37 -26.51 -5.06 -5.44
N GLU A 38 -26.84 -3.78 -5.65
CA GLU A 38 -26.94 -3.19 -6.98
C GLU A 38 -25.57 -3.06 -7.66
N LYS A 39 -24.49 -2.81 -6.92
CA LYS A 39 -23.13 -2.67 -7.48
C LYS A 39 -22.66 -3.90 -8.27
N TYR A 40 -23.17 -5.09 -7.97
CA TYR A 40 -22.80 -6.35 -8.63
C TYR A 40 -23.77 -6.76 -9.76
N THR A 41 -24.70 -5.89 -10.14
CA THR A 41 -25.55 -6.12 -11.31
C THR A 41 -24.77 -5.85 -12.60
N ILE A 42 -25.11 -6.55 -13.69
CA ILE A 42 -24.46 -6.39 -15.01
C ILE A 42 -24.47 -4.93 -15.49
N GLU A 43 -25.54 -4.20 -15.17
CA GLU A 43 -25.71 -2.79 -15.53
C GLU A 43 -24.73 -1.89 -14.76
N ASN A 44 -24.58 -2.13 -13.45
CA ASN A 44 -23.64 -1.39 -12.61
C ASN A 44 -22.19 -1.84 -12.78
N GLU A 45 -21.93 -3.05 -13.26
CA GLU A 45 -20.59 -3.52 -13.60
C GLU A 45 -19.96 -2.64 -14.69
N LYS A 46 -20.71 -2.31 -15.75
CA LYS A 46 -20.23 -1.40 -16.79
C LYS A 46 -19.98 0.02 -16.27
N ILE A 47 -20.86 0.52 -15.40
CA ILE A 47 -20.69 1.84 -14.77
C ILE A 47 -19.46 1.83 -13.87
N TYR A 48 -19.29 0.78 -13.08
CA TYR A 48 -18.12 0.57 -12.24
C TYR A 48 -16.85 0.57 -13.07
N GLU A 49 -16.76 -0.23 -14.14
CA GLU A 49 -15.59 -0.32 -15.00
C GLU A 49 -15.22 1.05 -15.61
N GLN A 50 -16.20 1.79 -16.10
CA GLN A 50 -15.98 3.12 -16.67
C GLN A 50 -15.46 4.11 -15.62
N LEU A 51 -16.13 4.19 -14.47
CA LEU A 51 -15.73 5.09 -13.38
C LEU A 51 -14.38 4.67 -12.75
N TRP A 52 -14.10 3.37 -12.72
CA TRP A 52 -12.85 2.81 -12.22
C TRP A 52 -11.68 3.13 -13.15
N ALA A 53 -11.85 2.95 -14.47
CA ALA A 53 -10.84 3.29 -15.47
C ALA A 53 -10.54 4.79 -15.52
N ALA A 54 -11.51 5.64 -15.17
CA ALA A 54 -11.33 7.09 -15.10
C ALA A 54 -10.62 7.58 -13.84
N ASN A 55 -10.52 6.77 -12.79
CA ASN A 55 -9.80 7.15 -11.57
C ASN A 55 -8.29 7.18 -11.84
N PRO A 56 -7.54 8.15 -11.30
CA PRO A 56 -6.08 8.10 -11.30
C PRO A 56 -5.55 6.90 -10.51
N HIS A 57 -4.81 6.03 -11.19
CA HIS A 57 -4.09 4.89 -10.61
C HIS A 57 -2.61 5.23 -10.52
N TYR A 58 -2.03 5.06 -9.34
CA TYR A 58 -0.63 5.33 -9.09
C TYR A 58 0.07 4.05 -8.66
N ILE A 59 1.25 3.83 -9.24
CA ILE A 59 2.15 2.75 -8.88
C ILE A 59 3.53 3.37 -8.68
N GLN A 60 4.11 3.16 -7.51
CA GLN A 60 5.47 3.61 -7.20
C GLN A 60 6.29 2.46 -6.63
N ARG A 61 7.46 2.23 -7.25
CA ARG A 61 8.49 1.36 -6.67
C ARG A 61 9.29 2.15 -5.65
N VAL A 62 9.35 1.66 -4.42
CA VAL A 62 10.08 2.29 -3.32
C VAL A 62 11.27 1.42 -2.95
N ASP A 63 12.47 1.99 -3.00
CA ASP A 63 13.68 1.37 -2.43
C ASP A 63 13.63 1.52 -0.91
N LEU A 64 13.55 0.40 -0.23
CA LEU A 64 13.56 0.29 1.22
C LEU A 64 14.97 0.28 1.80
N THR A 65 16.03 0.13 1.00
CA THR A 65 17.42 0.16 1.47
C THR A 65 17.76 1.38 2.33
N PRO A 66 17.39 2.63 1.96
CA PRO A 66 17.63 3.80 2.82
C PRO A 66 16.76 3.85 4.07
N ILE A 67 15.67 3.07 4.13
CA ILE A 67 14.70 3.05 5.23
C ILE A 67 15.07 1.94 6.23
N LEU A 68 15.40 0.75 5.73
CA LEU A 68 15.74 -0.44 6.51
C LEU A 68 17.25 -0.51 6.74
N THR A 69 17.75 0.47 7.50
CA THR A 69 19.19 0.55 7.78
C THR A 69 19.66 -0.65 8.61
N PRO A 70 20.95 -1.03 8.53
CA PRO A 70 21.50 -2.11 9.35
C PRO A 70 21.24 -1.92 10.85
N GLU A 71 21.31 -0.67 11.34
CA GLU A 71 21.06 -0.33 12.74
C GLU A 71 19.61 -0.58 13.15
N LEU A 72 18.64 -0.25 12.28
CA LEU A 72 17.23 -0.52 12.53
C LEU A 72 16.96 -2.02 12.55
N ILE A 73 17.50 -2.76 11.58
CA ILE A 73 17.38 -4.21 11.51
C ILE A 73 17.96 -4.86 12.76
N ALA A 74 19.16 -4.43 13.20
CA ALA A 74 19.80 -4.94 14.39
C ALA A 74 18.96 -4.70 15.66
N LYS A 75 18.33 -3.52 15.80
CA LYS A 75 17.42 -3.21 16.92
C LYS A 75 16.22 -4.15 16.99
N VAL A 76 15.61 -4.46 15.83
CA VAL A 76 14.48 -5.40 15.76
C VAL A 76 14.94 -6.82 16.07
N GLN A 77 16.10 -7.23 15.55
CA GLN A 77 16.63 -8.58 15.75
C GLN A 77 17.12 -8.85 17.18
N ALA A 78 17.58 -7.82 17.89
CA ALA A 78 18.07 -7.95 19.27
C ALA A 78 16.99 -8.44 20.26
N ASP A 79 15.71 -8.22 19.95
CA ASP A 79 14.57 -8.63 20.76
C ASP A 79 13.46 -9.16 19.85
N ARG A 80 13.83 -10.12 18.98
CA ARG A 80 12.96 -10.62 17.90
C ARG A 80 11.63 -11.20 18.38
N GLU A 81 11.57 -11.66 19.62
CA GLU A 81 10.36 -12.22 20.22
C GLU A 81 9.33 -11.13 20.58
N ASN A 82 9.81 -9.94 20.99
CA ASN A 82 8.94 -8.86 21.48
C ASN A 82 8.96 -7.60 20.60
N THR A 83 9.84 -7.55 19.59
CA THR A 83 10.01 -6.37 18.73
C THR A 83 9.77 -6.72 17.28
N GLN A 84 8.90 -5.94 16.63
CA GLN A 84 8.59 -6.03 15.22
C GLN A 84 9.07 -4.77 14.48
N LEU A 85 9.22 -4.88 13.16
CA LEU A 85 9.39 -3.72 12.30
C LEU A 85 8.02 -3.13 11.97
N LYS A 86 7.77 -1.89 12.38
CA LYS A 86 6.58 -1.14 11.99
C LYS A 86 6.94 -0.23 10.84
N MET A 87 6.19 -0.32 9.76
CA MET A 87 6.29 0.59 8.61
C MET A 87 5.08 1.50 8.57
N ILE A 88 5.31 2.78 8.35
CA ILE A 88 4.26 3.80 8.19
C ILE A 88 4.31 4.25 6.73
N VAL A 89 3.18 4.12 6.05
CA VAL A 89 3.02 4.50 4.64
C VAL A 89 2.04 5.66 4.58
N ILE A 90 2.45 6.76 3.95
CA ILE A 90 1.66 7.98 3.81
C ILE A 90 1.47 8.24 2.32
N PHE A 91 0.21 8.28 1.89
CA PHE A 91 -0.17 8.67 0.53
C PHE A 91 -0.58 10.14 0.52
N ARG A 92 0.03 10.95 -0.34
CA ARG A 92 -0.30 12.36 -0.56
C ARG A 92 -0.37 12.62 -2.06
N ASP A 93 -1.58 12.74 -2.58
CA ASP A 93 -1.84 12.90 -4.02
C ASP A 93 -1.15 11.82 -4.86
N ASP A 94 -0.10 12.19 -5.59
CA ASP A 94 0.71 11.35 -6.46
C ASP A 94 2.03 10.88 -5.81
N LYS A 95 2.21 11.09 -4.51
CA LYS A 95 3.42 10.70 -3.76
C LYS A 95 3.11 9.69 -2.67
N VAL A 96 4.00 8.72 -2.52
CA VAL A 96 4.07 7.87 -1.32
C VAL A 96 5.34 8.16 -0.53
N GLU A 97 5.20 8.31 0.78
CA GLU A 97 6.29 8.40 1.74
C GLU A 97 6.23 7.18 2.67
N ILE A 98 7.40 6.59 2.95
CA ILE A 98 7.52 5.41 3.79
C ILE A 98 8.59 5.64 4.84
N THR A 99 8.23 5.40 6.11
CA THR A 99 9.16 5.39 7.23
C THR A 99 9.05 4.07 7.99
N ALA A 100 10.07 3.72 8.75
CA ALA A 100 10.09 2.50 9.54
C ALA A 100 10.71 2.72 10.92
N GLU A 101 10.16 2.02 11.92
CA GLU A 101 10.60 2.10 13.31
C GLU A 101 10.46 0.73 14.01
N PRO A 102 11.24 0.46 15.07
CA PRO A 102 11.01 -0.71 15.89
C PRO A 102 9.75 -0.52 16.73
N TYR A 103 8.91 -1.54 16.79
CA TYR A 103 7.69 -1.55 17.58
C TYR A 103 7.73 -2.71 18.58
N LYS A 104 7.72 -2.39 19.87
CA LYS A 104 7.64 -3.38 20.93
C LYS A 104 6.18 -3.78 21.16
N TRP A 105 5.90 -5.08 21.03
CA TRP A 105 4.62 -5.65 21.44
C TRP A 105 4.53 -5.55 22.98
N ARG A 106 3.40 -5.06 23.48
CA ARG A 106 3.09 -5.00 24.91
C ARG A 106 2.55 -6.32 25.42
#